data_AF-A0A9Y4N5W1-F1
#
_entry.id   AF-A0A9Y4N5W1-F1
#
_cell.length_a   1.000
_cell.length_b   1.000
_cell.length_c   1.000
_cell.angle_alpha   90.00
_cell.angle_beta   90.00
_cell.angle_gamma   90.00
#
_symmetry.space_group_name_H-M   'P 1'
#
loop_
_entity.id
_entity.type
_entity.pdbx_description
1 polymer ?
#
loop_
_entity_poly.entity_id
_entity_poly.type
_entity_poly.pdbx_seq_one_letter_code
_entity_poly.pdbx_strand_id
1 'polypeptide(L)'
;MAEKTEVALDRAQVKKAVQALQAFLKTKASGESLFLDETQQVTLLFTLWKIPKKPQTIRIPLPHGQRTDTDEICLFTRDEPKMTSEQTQRFYKKFLEEKGVKNISEIIPYKVLKTEYKPYEAKRRLLGNFDLFLSDARIRRLLPSHIGKHFYERKK
;
A
#
# COMPACT_ATOMS: atom_id res chain seq x y z
N MET A 1 -26.07 19.17 5.26
CA MET A 1 -25.10 18.88 6.33
C MET A 1 -25.60 17.63 7.03
N ALA A 2 -24.92 16.49 6.89
CA ALA A 2 -25.38 15.24 7.48
C ALA A 2 -24.84 15.15 8.92
N GLU A 3 -25.73 15.08 9.90
CA GLU A 3 -25.40 14.85 11.29
C GLU A 3 -24.48 13.63 11.43
N LYS A 4 -23.33 13.84 12.07
CA LYS A 4 -22.43 12.77 12.50
C LYS A 4 -23.09 12.07 13.68
N THR A 5 -23.98 11.13 13.42
CA THR A 5 -24.39 10.16 14.42
C THR A 5 -23.22 9.20 14.59
N GLU A 6 -22.44 9.38 15.66
CA GLU A 6 -21.39 8.42 16.02
C GLU A 6 -22.08 7.11 16.38
N VAL A 7 -21.96 6.12 15.50
CA VAL A 7 -22.40 4.75 15.81
C VAL A 7 -21.51 4.27 16.95
N ALA A 8 -22.06 4.17 18.15
CA ALA A 8 -21.36 3.70 19.33
C ALA A 8 -21.07 2.20 19.19
N LEU A 9 -19.86 1.87 18.76
CA LEU A 9 -19.34 0.50 18.76
C LEU A 9 -18.97 0.11 20.19
N ASP A 10 -19.50 -1.02 20.67
CA ASP A 10 -19.09 -1.57 21.96
C ASP A 10 -17.66 -2.14 21.87
N ARG A 11 -16.73 -1.45 22.53
CA ARG A 11 -15.32 -1.85 22.59
C ARG A 11 -15.12 -3.17 23.32
N ALA A 12 -16.00 -3.51 24.28
CA ALA A 12 -15.88 -4.75 25.04
C ALA A 12 -16.18 -5.97 24.15
N GLN A 13 -17.24 -5.90 23.34
CA GLN A 13 -17.55 -6.94 22.37
C GLN A 13 -16.45 -7.10 21.31
N VAL A 14 -15.89 -6.01 20.80
CA VAL A 14 -14.77 -6.06 19.83
C VAL A 14 -13.56 -6.77 20.44
N LYS A 15 -13.20 -6.46 21.69
CA LYS A 15 -12.07 -7.09 22.37
C LYS A 15 -12.27 -8.61 22.53
N LYS A 16 -13.48 -9.04 22.94
CA LYS A 16 -13.82 -10.46 23.06
C LYS A 16 -13.73 -11.18 21.71
N ALA A 17 -14.25 -10.57 20.64
CA ALA A 17 -14.20 -11.13 19.30
C ALA A 17 -12.75 -11.30 18.79
N VAL A 18 -11.91 -10.29 18.99
CA VAL A 18 -10.48 -10.36 18.60
C VAL A 18 -9.74 -11.44 19.40
N GLN A 19 -9.99 -11.56 20.70
CA GLN A 19 -9.38 -12.61 21.53
C GLN A 19 -9.80 -14.02 21.08
N ALA A 20 -11.09 -14.22 20.78
CA ALA A 20 -11.59 -15.49 20.26
C ALA A 20 -10.97 -15.84 18.90
N LEU A 21 -10.85 -14.85 18.00
CA LEU A 21 -10.20 -15.03 16.70
C LEU A 21 -8.72 -15.38 16.84
N GLN A 22 -7.98 -14.69 17.72
CA GLN A 22 -6.58 -15.01 17.99
C GLN A 22 -6.40 -16.42 18.56
N ALA A 23 -7.30 -16.87 19.43
CA ALA A 23 -7.27 -18.24 19.95
C ALA A 23 -7.51 -19.27 18.83
N PHE A 24 -8.49 -19.03 17.97
CA PHE A 24 -8.78 -19.88 16.82
C PHE A 24 -7.59 -19.97 15.84
N LEU A 25 -6.98 -18.83 15.52
CA LEU A 25 -5.81 -18.76 14.64
C LEU A 25 -4.62 -19.56 15.19
N LYS A 26 -4.38 -19.53 16.51
CA LYS A 26 -3.35 -20.34 17.16
C LYS A 26 -3.65 -21.85 17.07
N THR A 27 -4.90 -22.25 17.23
CA THR A 27 -5.27 -23.67 17.12
C THR A 27 -5.12 -24.23 15.72
N LYS A 28 -5.32 -23.41 14.67
CA LYS A 28 -5.15 -23.84 13.28
C LYS A 28 -3.69 -23.94 12.83
N ALA A 29 -2.81 -23.07 13.35
CA ALA A 29 -1.40 -23.03 12.94
C ALA A 29 -0.64 -24.33 13.24
N SER A 30 -1.07 -25.10 14.26
CA SER A 30 -0.42 -26.34 14.70
C SER A 30 -0.57 -27.54 13.75
N GLY A 31 -1.41 -27.46 12.72
CA GLY A 31 -1.70 -28.60 11.84
C GLY A 31 -0.91 -28.67 10.53
N GLU A 32 -0.52 -27.55 9.92
CA GLU A 32 -0.15 -27.52 8.48
C GLU A 32 0.95 -26.52 8.05
N SER A 33 1.63 -25.79 8.94
CA SER A 33 2.56 -24.72 8.51
C SER A 33 4.04 -25.17 8.44
N LEU A 34 4.47 -25.68 7.28
CA LEU A 34 5.89 -25.94 6.95
C LEU A 34 6.69 -24.66 6.63
N PHE A 35 6.07 -23.49 6.67
CA PHE A 35 6.71 -22.20 6.38
C PHE A 35 6.66 -21.30 7.62
N LEU A 36 7.83 -20.82 8.05
CA LEU A 36 8.04 -20.05 9.29
C LEU A 36 7.46 -18.61 9.25
N ASP A 37 6.91 -18.17 8.11
CA ASP A 37 6.56 -16.76 7.84
C ASP A 37 5.15 -16.58 7.25
N GLU A 38 4.16 -17.35 7.72
CA GLU A 38 2.77 -17.00 7.41
C GLU A 38 2.37 -15.71 8.12
N THR A 39 2.47 -14.59 7.42
CA THR A 39 1.86 -13.32 7.82
C THR A 39 0.35 -13.54 7.96
N GLN A 40 -0.10 -13.66 9.22
CA GLN A 40 -1.49 -13.95 9.51
C GLN A 40 -2.34 -12.70 9.31
N GLN A 41 -2.86 -12.54 8.09
CA GLN A 41 -3.67 -11.39 7.72
C GLN A 41 -5.06 -11.44 8.35
N VAL A 42 -5.43 -10.38 9.05
CA VAL A 42 -6.80 -10.19 9.59
C VAL A 42 -7.54 -9.22 8.69
N THR A 43 -8.58 -9.69 8.03
CA THR A 43 -9.43 -8.89 7.12
C THR A 43 -10.78 -8.62 7.77
N LEU A 44 -11.27 -7.38 7.67
CA LEU A 44 -12.62 -7.00 8.11
C LEU A 44 -13.52 -6.80 6.89
N LEU A 45 -14.65 -7.52 6.86
CA LEU A 45 -15.65 -7.38 5.81
C LEU A 45 -16.71 -6.35 6.22
N PHE A 46 -16.89 -5.32 5.40
CA PHE A 46 -17.95 -4.33 5.58
C PHE A 46 -19.14 -4.66 4.68
N THR A 47 -20.30 -4.87 5.28
CA THR A 47 -21.58 -5.01 4.57
C THR A 47 -22.37 -3.69 4.71
N LEU A 48 -22.74 -3.10 3.57
CA LEU A 48 -23.46 -1.83 3.51
C LEU A 48 -24.87 -2.07 2.99
N TRP A 49 -25.86 -1.43 3.59
CA TRP A 49 -27.25 -1.49 3.08
C TRP A 49 -27.40 -0.82 1.71
N LYS A 50 -26.65 0.25 1.45
CA LYS A 50 -26.67 0.99 0.18
C LYS A 50 -25.28 1.02 -0.44
N ILE A 51 -25.17 0.47 -1.65
CA ILE A 51 -23.91 0.45 -2.41
C ILE A 51 -23.64 1.87 -2.94
N PRO A 52 -22.43 2.43 -2.72
CA PRO A 52 -22.07 3.73 -3.26
C PRO A 52 -21.97 3.68 -4.79
N LYS A 53 -22.50 4.70 -5.48
CA LYS A 53 -22.52 4.77 -6.95
C LYS A 53 -21.12 4.91 -7.59
N LYS A 54 -20.13 5.37 -6.84
CA LYS A 54 -18.76 5.56 -7.30
C LYS A 54 -17.80 4.87 -6.33
N PRO A 55 -16.74 4.20 -6.82
CA PRO A 55 -15.71 3.64 -5.96
C PRO A 55 -15.00 4.78 -5.22
N GLN A 56 -15.02 4.74 -3.89
CA GLN A 56 -14.32 5.70 -3.04
C GLN A 56 -13.15 5.00 -2.35
N THR A 57 -11.97 5.60 -2.43
CA THR A 57 -10.82 5.16 -1.61
C THR A 57 -10.81 6.01 -0.34
N ILE A 58 -11.11 5.39 0.80
CA ILE A 58 -11.04 6.04 2.12
C ILE A 58 -9.68 5.72 2.73
N ARG A 59 -8.93 6.76 3.12
CA ARG A 59 -7.66 6.60 3.84
C ARG A 59 -7.94 6.72 5.33
N ILE A 60 -7.70 5.65 6.08
CA ILE A 60 -7.89 5.60 7.53
C ILE A 60 -6.51 5.69 8.19
N PRO A 61 -6.19 6.76 8.93
CA PRO A 61 -4.96 6.81 9.71
C PRO A 61 -5.08 5.79 10.87
N LEU A 62 -4.17 4.83 10.91
CA LEU A 62 -4.10 3.86 12.00
C LEU A 62 -3.12 4.35 13.07
N PRO A 63 -3.44 4.19 14.37
CA PRO A 63 -2.52 4.56 15.46
C PRO A 63 -1.29 3.65 15.49
N HIS A 64 -1.44 2.39 15.05
CA HIS A 64 -0.35 1.44 14.89
C HIS A 64 -0.20 1.11 13.41
N GLY A 65 0.99 1.36 12.86
CA GLY A 65 1.32 0.96 11.51
C GLY A 65 1.27 -0.57 11.38
N GLN A 66 0.68 -1.07 10.30
CA GLN A 66 0.66 -2.51 10.02
C GLN A 66 2.01 -3.04 9.52
N ARG A 67 2.93 -2.14 9.16
CA ARG A 67 4.17 -2.46 8.48
C ARG A 67 5.37 -2.16 9.35
N THR A 68 6.38 -3.00 9.20
CA THR A 68 7.70 -2.90 9.81
C THR A 68 8.56 -1.87 9.08
N ASP A 69 9.51 -1.26 9.78
CA ASP A 69 10.44 -0.28 9.20
C ASP A 69 11.43 -0.90 8.18
N THR A 70 11.42 -2.22 8.02
CA THR A 70 12.27 -2.99 7.09
C THR A 70 11.69 -3.11 5.68
N ASP A 71 10.43 -2.73 5.46
CA ASP A 71 9.76 -2.91 4.17
C ASP A 71 10.39 -2.03 3.09
N GLU A 72 10.62 -2.61 1.90
CA GLU A 72 11.14 -1.85 0.76
C GLU A 72 10.01 -1.07 0.07
N ILE A 73 10.05 0.27 0.17
CA ILE A 73 9.01 1.15 -0.37
C ILE A 73 9.50 1.88 -1.63
N CYS A 74 8.77 1.69 -2.73
CA CYS A 74 8.97 2.42 -3.98
C CYS A 74 7.93 3.55 -4.13
N LEU A 75 8.40 4.78 -4.36
CA LEU A 75 7.56 5.95 -4.61
C LEU A 75 7.60 6.36 -6.09
N PHE A 76 6.44 6.31 -6.74
CA PHE A 76 6.26 6.90 -8.07
C PHE A 76 5.97 8.40 -7.96
N THR A 77 6.80 9.20 -8.61
CA THR A 77 6.71 10.67 -8.61
C THR A 77 6.37 11.22 -9.99
N ARG A 78 5.86 12.45 -10.00
CA ARG A 78 5.68 13.23 -11.22
C ARG A 78 7.04 13.75 -11.69
N ASP A 79 7.22 13.82 -13.00
CA ASP A 79 8.34 14.54 -13.59
C ASP A 79 8.17 16.05 -13.48
N GLU A 80 9.18 16.73 -12.94
CA GLU A 80 9.24 18.18 -12.95
C GLU A 80 9.68 18.67 -14.34
N PRO A 81 9.00 19.68 -14.94
CA PRO A 81 9.19 20.05 -16.34
C PRO A 81 10.57 20.67 -16.65
N LYS A 82 11.30 21.16 -15.64
CA LYS A 82 12.60 21.81 -15.79
C LYS A 82 13.79 20.95 -15.33
N MET A 83 13.55 19.71 -14.91
CA MET A 83 14.59 18.85 -14.34
C MET A 83 14.74 17.54 -15.11
N THR A 84 15.96 17.01 -15.13
CA THR A 84 16.22 15.64 -15.59
C THR A 84 15.64 14.63 -14.60
N SER A 85 15.42 13.38 -15.02
CA SER A 85 14.94 12.28 -14.17
C SER A 85 15.78 12.13 -12.89
N GLU A 86 17.10 12.13 -13.01
CA GLU A 86 18.02 12.02 -11.87
C GLU A 86 17.94 13.21 -10.90
N GLN A 87 17.80 14.43 -11.45
CA GLN A 87 17.63 15.64 -10.64
C GLN A 87 16.30 15.60 -9.88
N THR A 88 15.25 15.09 -10.53
CA THR A 88 13.94 14.91 -9.92
C THR A 88 14.02 13.92 -8.76
N GLN A 89 14.72 12.79 -8.94
CA GLN A 89 14.96 11.83 -7.85
C GLN A 89 15.66 12.47 -6.66
N ARG A 90 16.76 13.20 -6.91
CA ARG A 90 17.52 13.90 -5.85
C ARG A 90 16.68 14.95 -5.13
N PHE A 91 15.86 15.69 -5.88
CA PHE A 91 14.95 16.69 -5.32
C PHE A 91 13.94 16.05 -4.36
N TYR A 92 13.26 14.99 -4.80
CA TYR A 92 12.29 14.30 -3.95
C TYR A 92 12.95 13.59 -2.77
N LYS A 93 14.17 13.05 -2.95
CA LYS A 93 14.93 12.47 -1.84
C LYS A 93 15.21 13.49 -0.74
N LYS A 94 15.74 14.67 -1.11
CA LYS A 94 15.96 15.77 -0.17
C LYS A 94 14.66 16.27 0.48
N PHE A 95 13.59 16.37 -0.30
CA PHE A 95 12.28 16.80 0.19
C PHE A 95 11.71 15.82 1.24
N LEU A 96 11.92 14.52 1.05
CA LEU A 96 11.48 13.49 2.00
C LEU A 96 12.33 13.50 3.27
N GLU A 97 13.65 13.69 3.13
CA GLU A 97 14.57 13.85 4.26
C GLU A 97 14.22 15.06 5.12
N GLU A 98 13.90 16.21 4.51
CA GLU A 98 13.47 17.43 5.22
C GLU A 98 12.17 17.20 6.00
N LYS A 99 11.25 16.38 5.46
CA LYS A 99 10.01 16.00 6.14
C LYS A 99 10.16 14.85 7.14
N GLY A 100 11.37 14.32 7.32
CA GLY A 100 11.67 13.24 8.25
C GLY A 100 11.15 11.87 7.82
N VAL A 101 10.84 11.67 6.53
CA VAL A 101 10.37 10.37 6.01
C VAL A 101 11.59 9.55 5.58
N LYS A 102 11.89 8.48 6.32
CA LYS A 102 13.10 7.66 6.11
C LYS A 102 12.85 6.31 5.42
N ASN A 103 11.61 5.86 5.38
CA ASN A 103 11.25 4.51 4.94
C ASN A 103 11.14 4.34 3.42
N ILE A 104 11.60 5.30 2.61
CA ILE A 104 11.46 5.22 1.14
C ILE A 104 12.78 4.75 0.54
N SER A 105 12.78 3.54 -0.01
CA SER A 105 13.96 2.90 -0.61
C SER A 105 14.30 3.50 -1.97
N GLU A 106 13.31 3.61 -2.86
CA GLU A 106 13.55 4.09 -4.23
C GLU A 106 12.45 5.06 -4.70
N ILE A 107 12.88 6.06 -5.47
CA ILE A 107 12.00 7.06 -6.08
C ILE A 107 12.10 6.93 -7.59
N ILE A 108 10.99 6.60 -8.25
CA ILE A 108 10.95 6.38 -9.70
C ILE A 108 10.09 7.47 -10.35
N PRO A 109 10.70 8.42 -11.10
CA PRO A 109 9.97 9.38 -11.91
C PRO A 109 9.22 8.71 -13.05
N TYR A 110 8.15 9.34 -13.50
CA TYR A 110 7.30 8.78 -14.56
C TYR A 110 8.02 8.63 -15.92
N LYS A 111 8.97 9.51 -16.26
CA LYS A 111 9.82 9.35 -17.45
C LYS A 111 10.62 8.04 -17.42
N VAL A 112 11.26 7.74 -16.29
CA VAL A 112 12.06 6.53 -16.08
C VAL A 112 11.18 5.28 -16.18
N LEU A 113 10.00 5.33 -15.54
CA LEU A 113 9.01 4.25 -15.63
C LEU A 113 8.60 3.95 -17.08
N LYS A 114 8.49 4.98 -17.91
CA LYS A 114 8.10 4.86 -19.32
C LYS A 114 9.23 4.31 -20.21
N THR A 115 10.48 4.66 -19.92
CA THR A 115 11.64 4.27 -20.75
C THR A 115 12.24 2.94 -20.30
N GLU A 116 12.68 2.85 -19.04
CA GLU A 116 13.49 1.74 -18.52
C GLU A 116 12.64 0.53 -18.13
N TYR A 117 11.45 0.78 -17.57
CA TYR A 117 10.54 -0.29 -17.11
C TYR A 117 9.47 -0.64 -18.14
N LYS A 118 9.66 -0.27 -19.42
CA LYS A 118 8.82 -0.76 -20.52
C LYS A 118 8.87 -2.28 -20.74
N PRO A 119 10.04 -2.96 -20.71
CA PRO A 119 10.11 -4.38 -21.01
C PRO A 119 9.49 -5.22 -19.89
N TYR A 120 8.98 -6.39 -20.27
CA TYR A 120 8.22 -7.27 -19.38
C TYR A 120 9.03 -7.72 -18.15
N GLU A 121 10.29 -8.11 -18.37
CA GLU A 121 11.18 -8.57 -17.31
C GLU A 121 11.46 -7.49 -16.27
N ALA A 122 11.70 -6.25 -16.71
CA ALA A 122 11.97 -5.13 -15.79
C ALA A 122 10.78 -4.88 -14.86
N LYS A 123 9.55 -5.00 -15.35
CA LYS A 123 8.33 -4.86 -14.52
C LYS A 123 8.21 -5.97 -13.48
N ARG A 124 8.54 -7.21 -13.85
CA ARG A 124 8.52 -8.35 -12.91
C ARG A 124 9.62 -8.21 -11.85
N ARG A 125 10.82 -7.77 -12.24
CA ARG A 125 11.91 -7.48 -11.29
C ARG A 125 11.50 -6.37 -10.32
N LEU A 126 10.94 -5.27 -10.83
CA LEU A 126 10.42 -4.19 -9.98
C LEU A 126 9.40 -4.71 -8.97
N LEU A 127 8.44 -5.54 -9.40
CA LEU A 127 7.44 -6.14 -8.52
C LEU A 127 8.03 -7.11 -7.47
N GLY A 128 9.17 -7.73 -7.77
CA GLY A 128 9.84 -8.67 -6.86
C GLY A 128 10.71 -7.99 -5.80
N ASN A 129 11.22 -6.80 -6.08
CA ASN A 129 12.15 -6.09 -5.21
C ASN A 129 11.48 -5.21 -4.14
N PHE A 130 10.19 -4.91 -4.27
CA PHE A 130 9.53 -3.98 -3.36
C PHE A 130 8.24 -4.55 -2.78
N ASP A 131 8.00 -4.28 -1.51
CA ASP A 131 6.81 -4.71 -0.76
C ASP A 131 5.65 -3.71 -0.87
N LEU A 132 5.98 -2.44 -1.13
CA LEU A 132 4.99 -1.37 -1.22
C LEU A 132 5.30 -0.41 -2.36
N PHE A 133 4.23 -0.08 -3.09
CA PHE A 133 4.26 0.96 -4.12
C PHE A 133 3.34 2.10 -3.74
N LEU A 134 3.95 3.28 -3.60
CA LEU A 134 3.25 4.55 -3.40
C LEU A 134 3.24 5.32 -4.71
N SER A 135 2.18 6.09 -4.94
CA SER A 135 2.08 6.95 -6.11
C SER A 135 1.48 8.30 -5.77
N ASP A 136 1.97 9.33 -6.45
CA ASP A 136 1.31 10.63 -6.46
C ASP A 136 -0.09 10.53 -7.11
N ALA A 137 -1.08 11.21 -6.55
CA ALA A 137 -2.44 11.23 -7.06
C ALA A 137 -2.52 11.69 -8.52
N ARG A 138 -1.60 12.56 -8.95
CA ARG A 138 -1.55 13.13 -10.30
C ARG A 138 -1.16 12.10 -11.36
N ILE A 139 -0.28 11.17 -11.03
CA ILE A 139 0.19 10.12 -11.96
C ILE A 139 -0.65 8.84 -11.89
N ARG A 140 -1.40 8.63 -10.80
CA ARG A 140 -2.18 7.41 -10.54
C ARG A 140 -3.05 6.96 -11.71
N ARG A 141 -3.62 7.91 -12.48
CA ARG A 141 -4.45 7.60 -13.66
C ARG A 141 -3.66 6.97 -14.82
N LEU A 142 -2.37 7.28 -14.92
CA LEU A 142 -1.49 6.87 -16.03
C LEU A 142 -0.71 5.58 -15.73
N LEU A 143 -0.55 5.24 -14.44
CA LEU A 143 0.20 4.06 -14.00
C LEU A 143 -0.32 2.72 -14.54
N PRO A 144 -1.64 2.45 -14.61
CA PRO A 144 -2.15 1.18 -15.14
C PRO A 144 -1.66 0.87 -16.56
N SER A 145 -1.51 1.90 -17.40
CA SER A 145 -1.04 1.75 -18.78
C SER A 145 0.42 1.34 -18.89
N HIS A 146 1.27 1.70 -17.91
CA HIS A 146 2.72 1.53 -18.00
C HIS A 146 3.20 0.33 -17.17
N ILE A 147 2.68 0.16 -15.96
CA ILE A 147 3.11 -0.91 -15.05
C ILE A 147 2.47 -2.26 -15.42
N GLY A 148 1.32 -2.24 -16.10
CA GLY A 148 0.64 -3.44 -16.59
C GLY A 148 -0.20 -4.16 -15.53
N LYS A 149 -0.85 -5.25 -15.95
CA LYS A 149 -1.87 -5.97 -15.19
C LYS A 149 -1.34 -6.68 -13.94
N HIS A 150 -0.12 -7.24 -14.03
CA HIS A 150 0.47 -8.07 -12.97
C HIS A 150 0.62 -7.36 -11.62
N PHE A 151 0.89 -6.06 -11.65
CA PHE A 151 0.97 -5.25 -10.45
C PHE A 151 -0.36 -5.15 -9.70
N TYR A 152 -1.47 -5.14 -10.43
CA TYR A 152 -2.81 -5.04 -9.86
C TYR A 152 -3.42 -6.41 -9.55
N GLU A 153 -2.95 -7.47 -10.21
CA GLU A 153 -3.30 -8.86 -9.86
C GLU A 153 -2.70 -9.26 -8.51
N ARG A 154 -1.42 -8.97 -8.28
CA ARG A 154 -0.74 -9.30 -7.01
C ARG A 154 -1.25 -8.51 -5.81
N LYS A 155 -1.96 -7.41 -6.05
CA LYS A 155 -2.58 -6.58 -4.99
C LYS A 155 -3.87 -7.21 -4.43
N LYS A 156 -4.48 -8.16 -5.15
CA LYS A 156 -5.64 -8.89 -4.64
C LYS A 156 -5.23 -9.88 -3.58
#